data_AF-H0Q1A5-F1
#
_entry.id   AF-H0Q1A5-F1
#
_cell.length_a   1.000
_cell.length_b   1.000
_cell.length_c   1.000
_cell.angle_alpha   90.00
_cell.angle_beta   90.00
_cell.angle_gamma   90.00
#
_symmetry.space_group_name_H-M   'P 1'
#
loop_
_entity.id
_entity.type
_entity.pdbx_description
1 polymer ?
#
loop_
_entity_poly.entity_id
_entity_poly.type
_entity_poly.pdbx_seq_one_letter_code
_entity_poly.pdbx_strand_id
1 'polypeptide(L)'
;MSGPKVVRVVTREELVAGGESLLRRLDAALTEWERACSSVGVSPADQKASKDRRNALDQMLRADRFAEFGKAALAEIDFLDADAGHRRERAAQARAQERARLHTGKELARVLLRQIAPDAPERGELQRAAAGELGLKDLDAVLARARQTLFQPATPQLSADQQALAARLAGGEKTEDFEVWRGKQAVSSRGLEALMGHISELELLGQAGRASELQQEVLAAAAIPEDAVREMRFDSLVNSLKRAKEDAVALEKLRRRAAFLGTELARHREGTEVQQTLQAAARGGISELQAAVTAGEQRLAELKATQVADARRRAVLDGLQQLGYQVHEELSTATSAGGQLVVRNPASTGYGVAITAGAGMERLQMRTVAFDANRDSSGDIPAEQRWCDDFGALKGALKAQGSEVIVERAEGVGAFPLKLLSTSTEIESPRGTIAPRQALKK
;
A
#
# COMPACT_ATOMS: atom_id res chain seq x y z
N MET A 1 -31.16 6.62 -32.03
CA MET A 1 -30.14 6.58 -33.11
C MET A 1 -29.17 7.70 -32.86
N SER A 2 -27.87 7.44 -32.84
CA SER A 2 -26.88 8.42 -32.40
C SER A 2 -25.74 8.54 -33.42
N GLY A 3 -25.42 9.75 -33.89
CA GLY A 3 -24.26 10.04 -34.74
C GLY A 3 -22.94 10.03 -33.94
N PRO A 4 -22.17 11.14 -33.87
CA PRO A 4 -20.85 11.18 -33.23
C PRO A 4 -20.83 10.61 -31.81
N LYS A 5 -19.81 9.80 -31.48
CA LYS A 5 -19.64 9.17 -30.15
C LYS A 5 -18.29 9.43 -29.55
N VAL A 6 -18.26 9.57 -28.23
CA VAL A 6 -17.05 9.47 -27.41
C VAL A 6 -17.17 8.22 -26.58
N VAL A 7 -16.21 7.31 -26.75
CA VAL A 7 -16.21 6.00 -26.13
C VAL A 7 -14.89 5.70 -25.43
N ARG A 8 -14.96 4.96 -24.34
CA ARG A 8 -13.81 4.38 -23.66
C ARG A 8 -13.85 2.86 -23.85
N VAL A 9 -12.74 2.29 -24.32
CA VAL A 9 -12.58 0.85 -24.50
C VAL A 9 -11.68 0.34 -23.39
N VAL A 10 -12.20 -0.59 -22.58
CA VAL A 10 -11.44 -1.31 -21.55
C VAL A 10 -11.25 -2.72 -22.06
N THR A 11 -9.99 -3.13 -22.31
CA THR A 11 -9.76 -4.47 -22.86
C THR A 11 -9.64 -5.52 -21.77
N ARG A 12 -9.87 -6.79 -22.14
CA ARG A 12 -9.65 -7.91 -21.23
C ARG A 12 -8.19 -7.99 -20.78
N GLU A 13 -7.24 -7.73 -21.67
CA GLU A 13 -5.81 -7.73 -21.35
C GLU A 13 -5.46 -6.67 -20.30
N GLU A 14 -6.08 -5.49 -20.38
CA GLU A 14 -5.93 -4.43 -19.37
C GLU A 14 -6.40 -4.90 -17.99
N LEU A 15 -7.58 -5.52 -17.92
CA LEU A 15 -8.16 -6.02 -16.68
C LEU A 15 -7.36 -7.19 -16.08
N VAL A 16 -6.92 -8.13 -16.93
CA VAL A 16 -6.09 -9.26 -16.51
C VAL A 16 -4.73 -8.78 -16.03
N ALA A 17 -4.04 -7.91 -16.77
CA ALA A 17 -2.73 -7.38 -16.38
C ALA A 17 -2.80 -6.59 -15.06
N GLY A 18 -3.85 -5.78 -14.88
CA GLY A 18 -4.13 -5.09 -13.62
C GLY A 18 -4.37 -6.08 -12.47
N GLY A 19 -5.18 -7.11 -12.72
CA GLY A 19 -5.51 -8.14 -11.75
C GLY A 19 -4.30 -8.97 -11.32
N GLU A 20 -3.46 -9.41 -12.26
CA GLU A 20 -2.22 -10.14 -12.00
C GLU A 20 -1.20 -9.29 -11.23
N SER A 21 -1.14 -7.98 -11.49
CA SER A 21 -0.27 -7.06 -10.73
C SER A 21 -0.76 -6.94 -9.28
N LEU A 22 -2.07 -6.88 -9.06
CA LEU A 22 -2.65 -6.87 -7.72
C LEU A 22 -2.48 -8.21 -6.99
N LEU A 23 -2.62 -9.34 -7.68
CA LEU A 23 -2.38 -10.66 -7.11
C LEU A 23 -0.93 -10.84 -6.67
N ARG A 24 0.03 -10.36 -7.46
CA ARG A 24 1.45 -10.32 -7.06
C ARG A 24 1.70 -9.46 -5.83
N ARG A 25 1.01 -8.33 -5.72
CA ARG A 25 1.08 -7.47 -4.53
C ARG A 25 0.54 -8.22 -3.30
N LEU A 26 -0.54 -8.96 -3.45
CA LEU A 26 -1.08 -9.81 -2.39
C LEU A 26 -0.08 -10.93 -2.00
N ASP A 27 0.55 -11.58 -2.96
CA ASP A 27 1.56 -12.62 -2.69
C ASP A 27 2.77 -12.06 -1.91
N ALA A 28 3.21 -10.86 -2.26
CA ALA A 28 4.25 -10.15 -1.52
C ALA A 28 3.81 -9.80 -0.10
N ALA A 29 2.57 -9.31 0.08
CA ALA A 29 2.00 -9.01 1.38
C ALA A 29 1.86 -10.25 2.27
N LEU A 30 1.45 -11.39 1.70
CA LEU A 30 1.36 -12.67 2.40
C LEU A 30 2.73 -13.15 2.87
N THR A 31 3.74 -13.11 1.98
CA THR A 31 5.13 -13.51 2.31
C THR A 31 5.70 -12.64 3.43
N GLU A 32 5.42 -11.33 3.39
CA GLU A 32 5.84 -10.41 4.44
C GLU A 32 5.12 -10.69 5.76
N TRP A 33 3.80 -10.91 5.71
CA TRP A 33 3.02 -11.24 6.90
C TRP A 33 3.54 -12.52 7.57
N GLU A 34 3.86 -13.56 6.78
CA GLU A 34 4.50 -14.78 7.29
C GLU A 34 5.87 -14.49 7.94
N ARG A 35 6.70 -13.65 7.31
CA ARG A 35 8.02 -13.27 7.86
C ARG A 35 7.88 -12.47 9.14
N ALA A 36 7.08 -11.41 9.14
CA ALA A 36 6.90 -10.53 10.29
C ALA A 36 6.36 -11.29 11.50
N CYS A 37 5.42 -12.21 11.26
CA CYS A 37 4.78 -12.95 12.33
C CYS A 37 5.54 -14.23 12.73
N SER A 38 6.58 -14.64 12.00
CA SER A 38 7.43 -15.79 12.36
C SER A 38 8.04 -15.66 13.76
N SER A 39 8.42 -14.44 14.15
CA SER A 39 8.99 -14.13 15.47
C SER A 39 7.95 -14.03 16.60
N VAL A 40 6.67 -13.84 16.26
CA VAL A 40 5.56 -13.64 17.21
C VAL A 40 4.69 -14.90 17.35
N GLY A 41 4.79 -15.84 16.42
CA GLY A 41 4.01 -17.07 16.36
C GLY A 41 2.74 -16.91 15.53
N VAL A 42 2.73 -17.50 14.34
CA VAL A 42 1.51 -17.72 13.54
C VAL A 42 1.09 -19.16 13.69
N SER A 43 -0.20 -19.40 13.96
CA SER A 43 -0.70 -20.77 13.95
C SER A 43 -0.68 -21.32 12.51
N PRO A 44 -0.38 -22.61 12.30
CA PRO A 44 -0.50 -23.23 10.98
C PRO A 44 -1.91 -23.07 10.37
N ALA A 45 -2.94 -22.96 11.21
CA ALA A 45 -4.32 -22.72 10.79
C ALA A 45 -4.51 -21.33 10.17
N ASP A 46 -3.95 -20.27 10.78
CA ASP A 46 -4.03 -18.91 10.24
C ASP A 46 -3.30 -18.81 8.90
N GLN A 47 -2.12 -19.43 8.77
CA GLN A 47 -1.38 -19.46 7.52
C GLN A 47 -2.18 -20.15 6.41
N LYS A 48 -2.80 -21.28 6.73
CA LYS A 48 -3.67 -22.01 5.79
C LYS A 48 -4.86 -21.14 5.37
N ALA A 49 -5.54 -20.49 6.32
CA ALA A 49 -6.69 -19.65 6.02
C ALA A 49 -6.34 -18.48 5.09
N SER A 50 -5.20 -17.81 5.29
CA SER A 50 -4.73 -16.74 4.41
C SER A 50 -4.36 -17.24 3.01
N LYS A 51 -3.73 -18.42 2.91
CA LYS A 51 -3.45 -19.09 1.63
C LYS A 51 -4.73 -19.50 0.88
N ASP A 52 -5.73 -20.01 1.59
CA ASP A 52 -7.02 -20.39 1.03
C ASP A 52 -7.76 -19.15 0.48
N ARG A 53 -7.76 -18.02 1.21
CA ARG A 53 -8.32 -16.75 0.72
C ARG A 53 -7.59 -16.24 -0.53
N ARG A 54 -6.25 -16.30 -0.55
CA ARG A 54 -5.45 -15.96 -1.74
C ARG A 54 -5.83 -16.84 -2.95
N ASN A 55 -5.98 -18.15 -2.75
CA ASN A 55 -6.35 -19.07 -3.82
C ASN A 55 -7.77 -18.82 -4.35
N ALA A 56 -8.71 -18.46 -3.47
CA ALA A 56 -10.05 -18.05 -3.90
C ALA A 56 -10.02 -16.77 -4.75
N LEU A 57 -9.14 -15.81 -4.42
CA LEU A 57 -8.95 -14.60 -5.22
C LEU A 57 -8.35 -14.89 -6.60
N ASP A 58 -7.38 -15.81 -6.69
CA ASP A 58 -6.85 -16.28 -7.99
C ASP A 58 -7.96 -16.91 -8.85
N GLN A 59 -8.86 -17.71 -8.24
CA GLN A 59 -10.02 -18.27 -8.95
C GLN A 59 -10.99 -17.18 -9.44
N MET A 60 -11.24 -16.13 -8.65
CA MET A 60 -12.07 -15.00 -9.08
C MET A 60 -11.47 -14.26 -10.27
N LEU A 61 -10.15 -14.05 -10.27
CA LEU A 61 -9.43 -13.42 -11.38
C LEU A 61 -9.56 -14.25 -12.67
N ARG A 62 -9.38 -15.57 -12.58
CA ARG A 62 -9.53 -16.50 -13.73
C ARG A 62 -10.96 -16.61 -14.25
N ALA A 63 -11.95 -16.36 -13.40
CA ALA A 63 -13.36 -16.33 -13.76
C ALA A 63 -13.82 -14.95 -14.29
N ASP A 64 -12.89 -14.04 -14.61
CA ASP A 64 -13.15 -12.69 -15.11
C ASP A 64 -14.03 -11.82 -14.16
N ARG A 65 -14.06 -12.14 -12.85
CA ARG A 65 -14.77 -11.35 -11.81
C ARG A 65 -13.93 -10.19 -11.31
N PHE A 66 -13.44 -9.35 -12.22
CA PHE A 66 -12.40 -8.34 -11.96
C PHE A 66 -12.79 -7.31 -10.88
N ALA A 67 -14.04 -6.82 -10.88
CA ALA A 67 -14.49 -5.80 -9.91
C ALA A 67 -14.54 -6.35 -8.48
N GLU A 68 -15.09 -7.55 -8.31
CA GLU A 68 -15.17 -8.23 -7.01
C GLU A 68 -13.78 -8.63 -6.50
N PHE A 69 -12.96 -9.19 -7.40
CA PHE A 69 -11.56 -9.50 -7.13
C PHE A 69 -10.79 -8.28 -6.63
N GLY A 70 -10.87 -7.14 -7.34
CA GLY A 70 -10.11 -5.95 -7.00
C GLY A 70 -10.42 -5.43 -5.58
N LYS A 71 -11.71 -5.38 -5.22
CA LYS A 71 -12.15 -4.97 -3.88
C LYS A 71 -11.68 -5.95 -2.81
N ALA A 72 -11.84 -7.25 -3.05
CA ALA A 72 -11.50 -8.28 -2.07
C ALA A 72 -9.98 -8.42 -1.87
N ALA A 73 -9.20 -8.30 -2.94
CA ALA A 73 -7.74 -8.35 -2.88
C ALA A 73 -7.15 -7.14 -2.11
N LEU A 74 -7.68 -5.94 -2.31
CA LEU A 74 -7.26 -4.76 -1.52
C LEU A 74 -7.60 -4.93 -0.04
N ALA A 75 -8.82 -5.40 0.27
CA ALA A 75 -9.23 -5.66 1.65
C ALA A 75 -8.35 -6.72 2.34
N GLU A 76 -7.94 -7.77 1.61
CA GLU A 76 -7.03 -8.79 2.16
C GLU A 76 -5.63 -8.22 2.42
N ILE A 77 -5.10 -7.38 1.53
CA ILE A 77 -3.80 -6.70 1.76
C ILE A 77 -3.87 -5.83 3.02
N ASP A 78 -4.93 -5.03 3.16
CA ASP A 78 -5.12 -4.15 4.33
C ASP A 78 -5.27 -4.96 5.62
N PHE A 79 -5.99 -6.10 5.55
CA PHE A 79 -6.11 -7.03 6.67
C PHE A 79 -4.77 -7.61 7.10
N LEU A 80 -3.95 -8.10 6.16
CA LEU A 80 -2.63 -8.67 6.46
C LEU A 80 -1.69 -7.63 7.08
N ASP A 81 -1.70 -6.41 6.58
CA ASP A 81 -0.91 -5.30 7.15
C ASP A 81 -1.36 -4.94 8.57
N ALA A 82 -2.68 -4.88 8.82
CA ALA A 82 -3.24 -4.59 10.14
C ALA A 82 -2.96 -5.71 11.16
N ASP A 83 -3.14 -6.97 10.76
CA ASP A 83 -2.90 -8.13 11.62
C ASP A 83 -1.41 -8.23 12.01
N ALA A 84 -0.49 -8.02 11.06
CA ALA A 84 0.95 -7.96 11.37
C ALA A 84 1.27 -6.84 12.38
N GLY A 85 0.62 -5.67 12.25
CA GLY A 85 0.73 -4.57 13.21
C GLY A 85 0.27 -4.95 14.61
N HIS A 86 -0.94 -5.50 14.73
CA HIS A 86 -1.52 -5.90 16.02
C HIS A 86 -0.70 -7.00 16.73
N ARG A 87 -0.20 -7.99 15.98
CA ARG A 87 0.66 -9.04 16.53
C ARG A 87 1.97 -8.47 17.05
N ARG A 88 2.60 -7.57 16.30
CA ARG A 88 3.83 -6.87 16.73
C ARG A 88 3.59 -6.07 18.00
N GLU A 89 2.51 -5.31 18.06
CA GLU A 89 2.14 -4.53 19.24
C GLU A 89 1.94 -5.44 20.47
N ARG A 90 1.23 -6.56 20.32
CA ARG A 90 1.05 -7.53 21.41
C ARG A 90 2.39 -8.12 21.89
N ALA A 91 3.29 -8.47 20.96
CA ALA A 91 4.62 -8.95 21.29
C ALA A 91 5.47 -7.89 22.00
N ALA A 92 5.38 -6.64 21.56
CA ALA A 92 6.05 -5.50 22.19
C ALA A 92 5.53 -5.26 23.61
N GLN A 93 4.21 -5.31 23.82
CA GLN A 93 3.59 -5.17 25.15
C GLN A 93 4.03 -6.28 26.10
N ALA A 94 4.11 -7.54 25.64
CA ALA A 94 4.60 -8.64 26.46
C ALA A 94 6.07 -8.44 26.89
N ARG A 95 6.94 -8.05 25.95
CA ARG A 95 8.35 -7.71 26.24
C ARG A 95 8.47 -6.52 27.19
N ALA A 96 7.59 -5.54 27.05
CA ALA A 96 7.59 -4.34 27.88
C ALA A 96 7.19 -4.63 29.33
N GLN A 97 6.16 -5.45 29.53
CA GLN A 97 5.76 -5.90 30.87
C GLN A 97 6.91 -6.64 31.57
N GLU A 98 7.60 -7.54 30.86
CA GLU A 98 8.76 -8.24 31.40
C GLU A 98 9.90 -7.26 31.76
N ARG A 99 10.26 -6.33 30.86
CA ARG A 99 11.31 -5.32 31.09
C ARG A 99 10.98 -4.38 32.24
N ALA A 100 9.75 -3.89 32.31
CA ALA A 100 9.30 -3.02 33.39
C ALA A 100 9.34 -3.74 34.74
N ARG A 101 8.89 -5.00 34.80
CA ARG A 101 8.99 -5.81 36.02
C ARG A 101 10.43 -6.05 36.43
N LEU A 102 11.33 -6.35 35.50
CA LEU A 102 12.76 -6.47 35.79
C LEU A 102 13.34 -5.18 36.36
N HIS A 103 12.98 -4.03 35.79
CA HIS A 103 13.41 -2.72 36.27
C HIS A 103 12.90 -2.44 37.68
N THR A 104 11.59 -2.57 37.91
CA THR A 104 10.99 -2.35 39.24
C THR A 104 11.54 -3.32 40.27
N GLY A 105 11.73 -4.59 39.92
CA GLY A 105 12.30 -5.58 40.82
C GLY A 105 13.76 -5.29 41.18
N LYS A 106 14.56 -4.76 40.24
CA LYS A 106 15.92 -4.27 40.51
C LYS A 106 15.93 -3.11 41.51
N GLU A 107 15.05 -2.13 41.34
CA GLU A 107 14.91 -1.01 42.28
C GLU A 107 14.44 -1.48 43.66
N LEU A 108 13.48 -2.42 43.70
CA LEU A 108 13.05 -3.02 44.95
C LEU A 108 14.18 -3.76 45.64
N ALA A 109 14.99 -4.53 44.93
CA ALA A 109 16.17 -5.21 45.49
C ALA A 109 17.16 -4.21 46.11
N ARG A 110 17.40 -3.05 45.46
CA ARG A 110 18.24 -1.97 46.02
C ARG A 110 17.68 -1.38 47.32
N VAL A 111 16.36 -1.27 47.42
CA VAL A 111 15.69 -0.82 48.65
C VAL A 111 15.82 -1.89 49.74
N LEU A 112 15.51 -3.15 49.44
CA LEU A 112 15.58 -4.25 50.41
C LEU A 112 17.01 -4.50 50.91
N LEU A 113 18.04 -4.36 50.06
CA LEU A 113 19.45 -4.45 50.46
C LEU A 113 19.85 -3.44 51.54
N ARG A 114 19.23 -2.26 51.54
CA ARG A 114 19.48 -1.22 52.54
C ARG A 114 18.80 -1.53 53.88
N GLN A 115 17.76 -2.35 53.87
CA GLN A 115 16.95 -2.68 55.04
C GLN A 115 17.32 -4.02 55.67
N ILE A 116 17.81 -4.98 54.88
CA ILE A 116 18.15 -6.32 55.35
C ILE A 116 19.47 -6.33 56.13
N ALA A 117 19.55 -7.19 57.15
CA ALA A 117 20.74 -7.35 57.98
C ALA A 117 21.97 -7.76 57.14
N PRO A 118 23.20 -7.39 57.55
CA PRO A 118 24.42 -7.70 56.82
C PRO A 118 24.68 -9.21 56.64
N ASP A 119 24.19 -10.03 57.57
CA ASP A 119 24.35 -11.47 57.68
C ASP A 119 23.16 -12.28 57.12
N ALA A 120 22.14 -11.60 56.57
CA ALA A 120 20.98 -12.27 56.00
C ALA A 120 21.37 -13.17 54.81
N PRO A 121 20.86 -14.42 54.75
CA PRO A 121 21.26 -15.40 53.73
C PRO A 121 20.88 -14.96 52.31
N GLU A 122 19.84 -14.15 52.15
CA GLU A 122 19.38 -13.65 50.84
C GLU A 122 20.20 -12.45 50.33
N ARG A 123 21.11 -11.89 51.13
CA ARG A 123 21.85 -10.66 50.79
C ARG A 123 22.67 -10.78 49.50
N GLY A 124 23.33 -11.92 49.28
CA GLY A 124 24.12 -12.16 48.08
C GLY A 124 23.27 -12.22 46.81
N GLU A 125 22.11 -12.88 46.87
CA GLU A 125 21.17 -12.92 45.74
C GLU A 125 20.52 -11.56 45.49
N LEU A 126 20.21 -10.80 46.55
CA LEU A 126 19.72 -9.43 46.44
C LEU A 126 20.74 -8.48 45.81
N GLN A 127 22.05 -8.67 46.06
CA GLN A 127 23.12 -7.90 45.39
C GLN A 127 23.12 -8.17 43.88
N ARG A 128 23.02 -9.44 43.48
CA ARG A 128 22.90 -9.83 42.06
C ARG A 128 21.61 -9.29 41.42
N ALA A 129 20.50 -9.32 42.15
CA ALA A 129 19.23 -8.72 41.73
C ALA A 129 19.35 -7.20 41.52
N ALA A 130 19.99 -6.49 42.46
CA ALA A 130 20.22 -5.04 42.40
C ALA A 130 21.22 -4.62 41.33
N ALA A 131 22.15 -5.51 40.94
CA ALA A 131 23.01 -5.35 39.79
C ALA A 131 22.26 -5.59 38.46
N GLY A 132 21.18 -6.39 38.48
CA GLY A 132 20.38 -6.75 37.31
C GLY A 132 20.86 -8.04 36.62
N GLU A 133 21.50 -8.94 37.37
CA GLU A 133 22.06 -10.19 36.86
C GLU A 133 21.08 -11.38 36.88
N LEU A 134 19.88 -11.17 37.41
CA LEU A 134 18.85 -12.21 37.55
C LEU A 134 17.77 -12.05 36.49
N GLY A 135 17.29 -13.18 35.95
CA GLY A 135 16.08 -13.23 35.13
C GLY A 135 14.81 -13.04 35.97
N LEU A 136 13.67 -12.82 35.31
CA LEU A 136 12.43 -12.42 36.00
C LEU A 136 11.98 -13.43 37.08
N LYS A 137 12.04 -14.73 36.77
CA LYS A 137 11.64 -15.79 37.72
C LYS A 137 12.51 -15.80 38.97
N ASP A 138 13.83 -15.69 38.80
CA ASP A 138 14.78 -15.70 39.92
C ASP A 138 14.66 -14.41 40.75
N LEU A 139 14.47 -13.27 40.07
CA LEU A 139 14.22 -11.98 40.71
C LEU A 139 12.98 -12.03 41.60
N ASP A 140 11.86 -12.53 41.08
CA ASP A 140 10.61 -12.66 41.83
C ASP A 140 10.79 -13.58 43.06
N ALA A 141 11.51 -14.70 42.92
CA ALA A 141 11.80 -15.63 44.01
C ALA A 141 12.69 -15.01 45.10
N VAL A 142 13.71 -14.24 44.73
CA VAL A 142 14.59 -13.53 45.67
C VAL A 142 13.82 -12.44 46.42
N LEU A 143 13.03 -11.64 45.71
CA LEU A 143 12.23 -10.57 46.30
C LEU A 143 11.16 -11.13 47.27
N ALA A 144 10.51 -12.24 46.91
CA ALA A 144 9.54 -12.91 47.78
C ALA A 144 10.18 -13.41 49.09
N ARG A 145 11.35 -14.06 49.00
CA ARG A 145 12.11 -14.53 50.18
C ARG A 145 12.53 -13.36 51.06
N ALA A 146 13.16 -12.33 50.48
CA ALA A 146 13.58 -11.14 51.21
C ALA A 146 12.41 -10.44 51.92
N ARG A 147 11.23 -10.39 51.27
CA ARG A 147 10.01 -9.84 51.88
C ARG A 147 9.55 -10.68 53.07
N GLN A 148 9.59 -12.01 52.99
CA GLN A 148 9.23 -12.87 54.12
C GLN A 148 10.16 -12.67 55.33
N THR A 149 11.46 -12.48 55.07
CA THR A 149 12.47 -12.24 56.11
C THR A 149 12.30 -10.88 56.78
N LEU A 150 12.03 -9.82 55.99
CA LEU A 150 11.87 -8.45 56.50
C LEU A 150 10.52 -8.20 57.17
N PHE A 151 9.46 -8.80 56.63
CA PHE A 151 8.10 -8.65 57.13
C PHE A 151 7.66 -9.95 57.79
N GLN A 152 8.32 -10.31 58.89
CA GLN A 152 7.70 -11.21 59.84
C GLN A 152 6.62 -10.41 60.58
N PRO A 153 5.33 -10.82 60.52
CA PRO A 153 4.32 -10.19 61.35
C PRO A 153 4.63 -10.58 62.80
N ALA A 154 5.45 -9.78 63.47
CA ALA A 154 5.26 -9.59 64.89
C ALA A 154 3.88 -8.93 64.98
N THR A 155 2.90 -9.58 65.57
CA THR A 155 1.74 -8.92 66.14
C THR A 155 2.17 -8.34 67.48
N PRO A 156 2.69 -7.10 67.58
CA PRO A 156 2.64 -6.43 68.86
C PRO A 156 1.16 -6.18 69.14
N GLN A 157 0.60 -6.91 70.10
CA GLN A 157 -0.67 -6.50 70.70
C GLN A 157 -0.41 -5.15 71.36
N LEU A 158 -0.76 -4.06 70.66
CA LEU A 158 -0.70 -2.72 71.20
C LEU A 158 -1.51 -2.70 72.50
N SER A 159 -0.91 -2.21 73.59
CA SER A 159 -1.64 -2.07 74.85
C SER A 159 -2.76 -1.04 74.70
N ALA A 160 -3.78 -1.11 75.57
CA ALA A 160 -4.88 -0.14 75.56
C ALA A 160 -4.39 1.32 75.66
N ASP A 161 -3.33 1.56 76.43
CA ASP A 161 -2.72 2.88 76.58
C ASP A 161 -2.01 3.34 75.29
N GLN A 162 -1.36 2.42 74.57
CA GLN A 162 -0.74 2.71 73.27
C GLN A 162 -1.78 2.99 72.19
N GLN A 163 -2.91 2.29 72.21
CA GLN A 163 -4.04 2.56 71.31
C GLN A 163 -4.67 3.93 71.60
N ALA A 164 -4.86 4.28 72.88
CA ALA A 164 -5.37 5.58 73.29
C ALA A 164 -4.40 6.72 72.94
N LEU A 165 -3.09 6.50 73.06
CA LEU A 165 -2.06 7.45 72.66
C LEU A 165 -2.00 7.62 71.14
N ALA A 166 -2.06 6.53 70.36
CA ALA A 166 -2.11 6.57 68.91
C ALA A 166 -3.35 7.32 68.40
N ALA A 167 -4.51 7.10 69.01
CA ALA A 167 -5.74 7.83 68.69
C ALA A 167 -5.62 9.34 68.97
N ARG A 168 -4.94 9.73 70.06
CA ARG A 168 -4.67 11.15 70.38
C ARG A 168 -3.69 11.80 69.41
N LEU A 169 -2.70 11.06 68.91
CA LEU A 169 -1.70 11.56 67.95
C LEU A 169 -2.25 11.62 66.52
N ALA A 170 -3.11 10.68 66.13
CA ALA A 170 -3.72 10.63 64.80
C ALA A 170 -4.68 11.80 64.49
N GLY A 171 -5.21 12.48 65.52
CA GLY A 171 -6.19 13.57 65.36
C GLY A 171 -5.69 14.83 64.64
N GLY A 172 -4.39 14.95 64.34
CA GLY A 172 -3.79 16.13 63.69
C GLY A 172 -3.02 15.86 62.39
N GLU A 173 -2.72 14.60 62.07
CA GLU A 173 -1.94 14.26 60.86
C GLU A 173 -2.87 13.79 59.74
N LYS A 174 -2.80 14.46 58.59
CA LYS A 174 -3.36 13.94 57.34
C LYS A 174 -2.50 12.75 56.91
N THR A 175 -2.80 11.57 57.42
CA THR A 175 -2.22 10.33 56.94
C THR A 175 -2.72 10.09 55.52
N GLU A 176 -1.81 9.94 54.58
CA GLU A 176 -2.16 9.57 53.21
C GLU A 176 -2.76 8.15 53.25
N ASP A 177 -3.97 7.99 52.72
CA ASP A 177 -4.64 6.69 52.67
C ASP A 177 -3.80 5.70 51.86
N PHE A 178 -3.68 4.48 52.38
CA PHE A 178 -2.88 3.43 51.77
C PHE A 178 -3.33 3.11 50.33
N GLU A 179 -4.63 3.15 50.06
CA GLU A 179 -5.15 2.95 48.70
C GLU A 179 -4.79 4.12 47.77
N VAL A 180 -4.72 5.35 48.29
CA VAL A 180 -4.26 6.53 47.54
C VAL A 180 -2.76 6.43 47.23
N TRP A 181 -1.94 6.02 48.21
CA TRP A 181 -0.51 5.77 48.00
C TRP A 181 -0.26 4.64 46.99
N ARG A 182 -0.97 3.52 47.13
CA ARG A 182 -0.89 2.38 46.19
C ARG A 182 -1.31 2.79 44.78
N GLY A 183 -2.34 3.61 44.65
CA GLY A 183 -2.81 4.15 43.37
C GLY A 183 -1.73 4.94 42.64
N LYS A 184 -0.98 5.80 43.35
CA LYS A 184 0.13 6.58 42.76
C LYS A 184 1.26 5.69 42.23
N GLN A 185 1.65 4.68 43.01
CA GLN A 185 2.66 3.70 42.61
C GLN A 185 2.24 2.92 41.35
N ALA A 186 0.97 2.54 41.24
CA ALA A 186 0.45 1.81 40.08
C ALA A 186 0.37 2.65 38.79
N VAL A 187 0.25 3.98 38.89
CA VAL A 187 0.25 4.87 37.71
C VAL A 187 1.68 5.05 37.17
N SER A 188 2.65 5.27 38.06
CA SER A 188 4.08 5.39 37.74
C SER A 188 4.60 4.15 36.98
N SER A 189 4.22 2.94 37.42
CA SER A 189 4.61 1.70 36.74
C SER A 189 3.98 1.54 35.34
N ARG A 190 2.72 1.95 35.16
CA ARG A 190 2.04 1.91 33.83
C ARG A 190 2.69 2.85 32.81
N GLY A 191 3.16 4.02 33.24
CA GLY A 191 3.88 4.95 32.37
C GLY A 191 5.19 4.35 31.84
N LEU A 192 5.98 3.75 32.74
CA LEU A 192 7.23 3.06 32.37
C LEU A 192 6.96 1.84 31.46
N GLU A 193 5.93 1.05 31.77
CA GLU A 193 5.50 -0.08 30.92
C GLU A 193 5.14 0.39 29.50
N ALA A 194 4.41 1.50 29.35
CA ALA A 194 4.05 2.05 28.04
C ALA A 194 5.29 2.51 27.25
N LEU A 195 6.23 3.20 27.89
CA LEU A 195 7.49 3.63 27.29
C LEU A 195 8.34 2.44 26.82
N MET A 196 8.48 1.40 27.68
CA MET A 196 9.15 0.15 27.34
C MET A 196 8.44 -0.60 26.19
N GLY A 197 7.12 -0.44 26.07
CA GLY A 197 6.29 -0.91 24.95
C GLY A 197 6.76 -0.34 23.62
N HIS A 198 6.84 0.98 23.54
CA HIS A 198 7.29 1.66 22.33
C HIS A 198 8.73 1.33 21.95
N ILE A 199 9.64 1.20 22.94
CA ILE A 199 11.02 0.76 22.70
C ILE A 199 11.06 -0.64 22.10
N SER A 200 10.31 -1.58 22.70
CA SER A 200 10.25 -2.97 22.22
C SER A 200 9.66 -3.05 20.80
N GLU A 201 8.70 -2.19 20.47
CA GLU A 201 8.12 -2.11 19.14
C GLU A 201 9.13 -1.57 18.11
N LEU A 202 9.94 -0.57 18.46
CA LEU A 202 11.02 -0.05 17.62
C LEU A 202 12.08 -1.11 17.33
N GLU A 203 12.46 -1.92 18.32
CA GLU A 203 13.38 -3.04 18.11
C GLU A 203 12.81 -4.08 17.15
N LEU A 204 11.52 -4.41 17.27
CA LEU A 204 10.83 -5.32 16.36
C LEU A 204 10.72 -4.76 14.93
N LEU A 205 10.81 -3.45 14.78
CA LEU A 205 10.90 -2.75 13.48
C LEU A 205 12.34 -2.64 12.96
N GLY A 206 13.31 -3.29 13.60
CA GLY A 206 14.72 -3.27 13.18
C GLY A 206 15.47 -2.00 13.54
N GLN A 207 14.89 -1.10 14.35
CA GLN A 207 15.51 0.16 14.78
C GLN A 207 16.26 0.02 16.11
N ALA A 208 17.05 -1.05 16.25
CA ALA A 208 17.74 -1.39 17.50
C ALA A 208 18.64 -0.25 18.03
N GLY A 209 19.33 0.47 17.13
CA GLY A 209 20.17 1.62 17.51
C GLY A 209 19.35 2.72 18.17
N ARG A 210 18.28 3.18 17.51
CA ARG A 210 17.40 4.23 18.03
C ARG A 210 16.64 3.80 19.28
N ALA A 211 16.24 2.53 19.35
CA ALA A 211 15.60 1.96 20.54
C ALA A 211 16.54 1.98 21.76
N SER A 212 17.82 1.66 21.57
CA SER A 212 18.84 1.70 22.63
C SER A 212 19.06 3.10 23.18
N GLU A 213 19.16 4.11 22.30
CA GLU A 213 19.28 5.52 22.70
C GLU A 213 18.09 5.96 23.57
N LEU A 214 16.87 5.74 23.08
CA LEU A 214 15.65 6.12 23.80
C LEU A 214 15.47 5.32 25.10
N GLN A 215 15.93 4.07 25.13
CA GLN A 215 15.93 3.27 26.35
C GLN A 215 16.84 3.88 27.42
N GLN A 216 18.04 4.35 27.05
CA GLN A 216 18.93 5.03 27.99
C GLN A 216 18.29 6.31 28.54
N GLU A 217 17.61 7.09 27.70
CA GLU A 217 16.88 8.29 28.13
C GLU A 217 15.73 7.96 29.10
N VAL A 218 14.96 6.90 28.83
CA VAL A 218 13.87 6.44 29.71
C VAL A 218 14.42 6.00 31.06
N LEU A 219 15.51 5.21 31.09
CA LEU A 219 16.13 4.77 32.33
C LEU A 219 16.73 5.94 33.12
N ALA A 220 17.34 6.91 32.45
CA ALA A 220 17.85 8.12 33.09
C ALA A 220 16.71 8.97 33.69
N ALA A 221 15.58 9.08 33.01
CA ALA A 221 14.40 9.75 33.52
C ALA A 221 13.78 9.00 34.72
N ALA A 222 13.76 7.67 34.68
CA ALA A 222 13.25 6.84 35.78
C ALA A 222 14.08 6.94 37.07
N ALA A 223 15.36 7.33 36.98
CA ALA A 223 16.22 7.55 38.14
C ALA A 223 15.98 8.90 38.85
N ILE A 224 15.21 9.81 38.25
CA ILE A 224 14.84 11.10 38.86
C ILE A 224 13.80 10.83 39.97
N PRO A 225 13.89 11.50 41.14
CA PRO A 225 12.86 11.42 42.18
C PRO A 225 11.46 11.66 41.62
N GLU A 226 10.42 11.03 42.21
CA GLU A 226 9.04 11.17 41.73
C GLU A 226 8.54 12.61 41.96
N ASP A 227 8.75 13.47 40.96
CA ASP A 227 8.34 14.88 40.99
C ASP A 227 7.73 15.32 39.64
N ALA A 228 7.30 16.58 39.56
CA ALA A 228 6.72 17.15 38.34
C ALA A 228 7.70 17.17 37.15
N VAL A 229 9.02 17.19 37.40
CA VAL A 229 10.05 17.19 36.36
C VAL A 229 10.13 15.81 35.70
N ARG A 230 10.01 14.74 36.49
CA ARG A 230 9.98 13.37 35.96
C ARG A 230 8.77 13.13 35.05
N GLU A 231 7.57 13.53 35.49
CA GLU A 231 6.35 13.36 34.70
C GLU A 231 6.44 14.12 33.36
N MET A 232 6.93 15.38 33.39
CA MET A 232 7.14 16.15 32.17
C MET A 232 8.16 15.50 31.22
N ARG A 233 9.22 14.87 31.74
CA ARG A 233 10.18 14.12 30.93
C ARG A 233 9.55 12.87 30.32
N PHE A 234 8.73 12.14 31.08
CA PHE A 234 8.01 10.98 30.56
C PHE A 234 7.06 11.38 29.43
N ASP A 235 6.30 12.47 29.57
CA ASP A 235 5.42 12.97 28.51
C ASP A 235 6.20 13.36 27.23
N SER A 236 7.35 14.01 27.39
CA SER A 236 8.25 14.34 26.26
C SER A 236 8.79 13.09 25.57
N LEU A 237 9.18 12.07 26.36
CA LEU A 237 9.67 10.78 25.85
C LEU A 237 8.57 9.99 25.15
N VAL A 238 7.33 9.99 25.67
CA VAL A 238 6.18 9.38 24.99
C VAL A 238 6.01 9.95 23.59
N ASN A 239 6.08 11.28 23.44
CA ASN A 239 5.96 11.93 22.14
C ASN A 239 7.13 11.58 21.21
N SER A 240 8.35 11.57 21.73
CA SER A 240 9.55 11.21 20.95
C SER A 240 9.52 9.76 20.47
N LEU A 241 9.09 8.83 21.33
CA LEU A 241 8.93 7.42 21.00
C LEU A 241 7.81 7.16 19.99
N LYS A 242 6.67 7.83 20.13
CA LYS A 242 5.56 7.75 19.16
C LYS A 242 6.00 8.22 17.78
N ARG A 243 6.68 9.35 17.68
CA ARG A 243 7.22 9.85 16.40
C ARG A 243 8.25 8.90 15.80
N ALA A 244 9.23 8.45 16.59
CA ALA A 244 10.23 7.50 16.12
C ALA A 244 9.57 6.21 15.60
N LYS A 245 8.49 5.75 16.23
CA LYS A 245 7.72 4.61 15.78
C LYS A 245 7.02 4.89 14.45
N GLU A 246 6.31 6.01 14.34
CA GLU A 246 5.60 6.39 13.13
C GLU A 246 6.57 6.47 11.94
N ASP A 247 7.74 7.06 12.14
CA ASP A 247 8.81 7.14 11.15
C ASP A 247 9.34 5.75 10.76
N ALA A 248 9.56 4.87 11.73
CA ALA A 248 10.02 3.50 11.49
C ALA A 248 8.99 2.68 10.69
N VAL A 249 7.70 2.79 11.03
CA VAL A 249 6.61 2.13 10.31
C VAL A 249 6.48 2.69 8.89
N ALA A 250 6.57 4.01 8.72
CA ALA A 250 6.51 4.67 7.41
C ALA A 250 7.69 4.25 6.53
N LEU A 251 8.90 4.23 7.06
CA LEU A 251 10.10 3.79 6.36
C LEU A 251 9.98 2.33 5.90
N GLU A 252 9.49 1.44 6.77
CA GLU A 252 9.34 0.04 6.43
C GLU A 252 8.24 -0.18 5.37
N LYS A 253 7.13 0.57 5.45
CA LYS A 253 6.11 0.58 4.38
C LYS A 253 6.70 1.04 3.05
N LEU A 254 7.50 2.12 3.05
CA LEU A 254 8.15 2.62 1.85
C LEU A 254 9.16 1.63 1.27
N ARG A 255 9.95 0.95 2.11
CA ARG A 255 10.90 -0.09 1.66
C ARG A 255 10.18 -1.26 0.99
N ARG A 256 9.09 -1.73 1.61
CA ARG A 256 8.24 -2.79 1.03
C ARG A 256 7.65 -2.36 -0.31
N ARG A 257 7.16 -1.12 -0.38
CA ARG A 257 6.64 -0.55 -1.64
C ARG A 257 7.71 -0.44 -2.72
N ALA A 258 8.91 0.02 -2.37
CA ALA A 258 10.04 0.12 -3.28
C ALA A 258 10.50 -1.25 -3.79
N ALA A 259 10.55 -2.27 -2.91
CA ALA A 259 10.88 -3.64 -3.30
C ALA A 259 9.86 -4.19 -4.30
N PHE A 260 8.56 -4.02 -4.03
CA PHE A 260 7.50 -4.41 -4.96
C PHE A 260 7.62 -3.69 -6.31
N LEU A 261 7.77 -2.36 -6.30
CA LEU A 261 7.94 -1.58 -7.52
C LEU A 261 9.18 -2.01 -8.31
N GLY A 262 10.29 -2.32 -7.64
CA GLY A 262 11.49 -2.86 -8.27
C GLY A 262 11.22 -4.17 -9.00
N THR A 263 10.42 -5.08 -8.41
CA THR A 263 10.02 -6.33 -9.08
C THR A 263 9.07 -6.14 -10.25
N GLU A 264 8.20 -5.12 -10.21
CA GLU A 264 7.34 -4.77 -11.34
C GLU A 264 8.17 -4.17 -12.48
N LEU A 265 9.03 -3.20 -12.16
CA LEU A 265 9.88 -2.49 -13.13
C LEU A 265 10.88 -3.44 -13.81
N ALA A 266 11.42 -4.43 -13.10
CA ALA A 266 12.33 -5.43 -13.66
C ALA A 266 11.73 -6.25 -14.82
N ARG A 267 10.39 -6.23 -14.99
CA ARG A 267 9.70 -6.89 -16.10
C ARG A 267 9.73 -6.09 -17.39
N HIS A 268 10.11 -4.81 -17.30
CA HIS A 268 10.20 -3.88 -18.42
C HIS A 268 11.65 -3.47 -18.60
N ARG A 269 12.21 -3.64 -19.80
CA ARG A 269 13.62 -3.29 -20.06
C ARG A 269 13.88 -1.80 -19.79
N GLU A 270 12.90 -0.95 -20.11
CA GLU A 270 12.95 0.50 -19.90
C GLU A 270 12.76 0.94 -18.43
N GLY A 271 12.62 -0.02 -17.50
CA GLY A 271 12.50 0.21 -16.06
C GLY A 271 13.81 0.04 -15.27
N THR A 272 14.88 -0.42 -15.91
CA THR A 272 16.14 -0.83 -15.23
C THR A 272 16.81 0.30 -14.45
N GLU A 273 16.87 1.51 -15.00
CA GLU A 273 17.50 2.66 -14.35
C GLU A 273 16.76 3.06 -13.06
N VAL A 274 15.44 3.18 -13.15
CA VAL A 274 14.57 3.53 -12.01
C VAL A 274 14.59 2.43 -10.94
N GLN A 275 14.70 1.16 -11.35
CA GLN A 275 14.90 0.04 -10.43
C GLN A 275 16.21 0.19 -9.63
N GLN A 276 17.31 0.58 -10.28
CA GLN A 276 18.59 0.81 -9.58
C GLN A 276 18.49 1.99 -8.60
N THR A 277 17.84 3.08 -9.00
CA THR A 277 17.58 4.22 -8.11
C THR A 277 16.77 3.81 -6.87
N LEU A 278 15.71 3.01 -7.06
CA LEU A 278 14.90 2.48 -5.94
C LEU A 278 15.73 1.63 -4.97
N GLN A 279 16.61 0.78 -5.50
CA GLN A 279 17.48 -0.07 -4.67
C GLN A 279 18.52 0.74 -3.89
N ALA A 280 19.09 1.78 -4.50
CA ALA A 280 19.99 2.70 -3.81
C ALA A 280 19.26 3.48 -2.71
N ALA A 281 18.10 4.06 -3.03
CA ALA A 281 17.30 4.85 -2.10
C ALA A 281 16.76 4.02 -0.93
N ALA A 282 16.52 2.70 -1.10
CA ALA A 282 16.08 1.82 -0.02
C ALA A 282 17.10 1.71 1.14
N ARG A 283 18.37 2.01 0.87
CA ARG A 283 19.46 2.07 1.85
C ARG A 283 19.67 3.47 2.45
N GLY A 284 19.05 4.49 1.85
CA GLY A 284 19.17 5.90 2.22
C GLY A 284 18.11 6.34 3.22
N GLY A 285 17.88 7.66 3.25
CA GLY A 285 16.90 8.29 4.14
C GLY A 285 15.45 8.16 3.65
N ILE A 286 14.49 8.43 4.54
CA ILE A 286 13.06 8.34 4.22
C ILE A 286 12.64 9.25 3.06
N SER A 287 13.19 10.46 2.99
CA SER A 287 12.89 11.45 1.94
C SER A 287 13.37 10.98 0.56
N GLU A 288 14.60 10.47 0.49
CA GLU A 288 15.19 9.92 -0.76
C GLU A 288 14.39 8.72 -1.25
N LEU A 289 14.02 7.82 -0.33
CA LEU A 289 13.20 6.66 -0.65
C LEU A 289 11.80 7.05 -1.13
N GLN A 290 11.17 8.04 -0.50
CA GLN A 290 9.84 8.51 -0.91
C GLN A 290 9.86 9.15 -2.30
N ALA A 291 10.88 9.95 -2.60
CA ALA A 291 11.08 10.51 -3.94
C ALA A 291 11.30 9.39 -4.98
N ALA A 292 12.14 8.41 -4.68
CA ALA A 292 12.40 7.27 -5.57
C ALA A 292 11.14 6.41 -5.80
N VAL A 293 10.34 6.15 -4.76
CA VAL A 293 9.05 5.44 -4.86
C VAL A 293 8.10 6.19 -5.79
N THR A 294 7.98 7.51 -5.61
CA THR A 294 7.10 8.34 -6.45
C THR A 294 7.51 8.29 -7.92
N ALA A 295 8.81 8.43 -8.21
CA ALA A 295 9.34 8.32 -9.57
C ALA A 295 9.14 6.90 -10.15
N GLY A 296 9.32 5.87 -9.32
CA GLY A 296 9.06 4.48 -9.69
C GLY A 296 7.60 4.21 -10.06
N GLU A 297 6.66 4.75 -9.29
CA GLU A 297 5.22 4.64 -9.56
C GLU A 297 4.83 5.36 -10.84
N GLN A 298 5.33 6.58 -11.06
CA GLN A 298 5.12 7.33 -12.29
C GLN A 298 5.64 6.56 -13.50
N ARG A 299 6.89 6.06 -13.43
CA ARG A 299 7.48 5.31 -14.53
C ARG A 299 6.72 4.03 -14.85
N LEU A 300 6.33 3.28 -13.82
CA LEU A 300 5.54 2.07 -14.01
C LEU A 300 4.17 2.39 -14.63
N ALA A 301 3.53 3.49 -14.22
CA ALA A 301 2.27 3.94 -14.79
C ALA A 301 2.40 4.31 -16.28
N GLU A 302 3.46 5.02 -16.68
CA GLU A 302 3.76 5.33 -18.09
C GLU A 302 3.94 4.07 -18.96
N LEU A 303 4.72 3.11 -18.45
CA LEU A 303 4.97 1.84 -19.15
C LEU A 303 3.69 1.03 -19.32
N LYS A 304 2.87 0.95 -18.27
CA LYS A 304 1.55 0.30 -18.32
C LYS A 304 0.60 1.04 -19.26
N ALA A 305 0.58 2.37 -19.24
CA ALA A 305 -0.28 3.17 -20.11
C ALA A 305 0.05 2.95 -21.59
N THR A 306 1.33 2.84 -21.93
CA THR A 306 1.76 2.52 -23.30
C THR A 306 1.26 1.14 -23.74
N GLN A 307 1.45 0.12 -22.91
CA GLN A 307 1.00 -1.25 -23.21
C GLN A 307 -0.53 -1.36 -23.36
N VAL A 308 -1.26 -0.69 -22.48
CA VAL A 308 -2.74 -0.65 -22.52
C VAL A 308 -3.22 0.09 -23.77
N ALA A 309 -2.59 1.20 -24.15
CA ALA A 309 -2.91 1.92 -25.38
C ALA A 309 -2.69 1.03 -26.62
N ASP A 310 -1.63 0.23 -26.65
CA ASP A 310 -1.36 -0.71 -27.73
C ASP A 310 -2.38 -1.85 -27.79
N ALA A 311 -2.84 -2.36 -26.64
CA ALA A 311 -3.87 -3.39 -26.58
C ALA A 311 -5.23 -2.85 -27.06
N ARG A 312 -5.64 -1.66 -26.59
CA ARG A 312 -6.86 -0.97 -27.04
C ARG A 312 -6.85 -0.71 -28.53
N ARG A 313 -5.71 -0.26 -29.07
CA ARG A 313 -5.55 -0.03 -30.51
C ARG A 313 -5.81 -1.31 -31.30
N ARG A 314 -5.15 -2.41 -30.94
CA ARG A 314 -5.31 -3.70 -31.60
C ARG A 314 -6.76 -4.18 -31.56
N ALA A 315 -7.39 -4.17 -30.39
CA ALA A 315 -8.79 -4.60 -30.24
C ALA A 315 -9.76 -3.83 -31.15
N VAL A 316 -9.61 -2.50 -31.24
CA VAL A 316 -10.46 -1.67 -32.11
C VAL A 316 -10.20 -1.95 -33.59
N LEU A 317 -8.94 -2.08 -34.00
CA LEU A 317 -8.58 -2.39 -35.38
C LEU A 317 -9.09 -3.76 -35.81
N ASP A 318 -8.89 -4.78 -34.99
CA ASP A 318 -9.35 -6.15 -35.25
C ASP A 318 -10.89 -6.18 -35.33
N GLY A 319 -11.57 -5.45 -34.44
CA GLY A 319 -13.03 -5.32 -34.46
C GLY A 319 -13.55 -4.64 -35.75
N LEU A 320 -12.88 -3.60 -36.24
CA LEU A 320 -13.25 -2.94 -37.50
C LEU A 320 -12.98 -3.84 -38.71
N GLN A 321 -11.88 -4.56 -38.72
CA GLN A 321 -11.55 -5.51 -39.78
C GLN A 321 -12.58 -6.66 -39.85
N GLN A 322 -13.08 -7.16 -38.70
CA GLN A 322 -14.16 -8.15 -38.65
C GLN A 322 -15.48 -7.64 -39.26
N LEU A 323 -15.72 -6.33 -39.21
CA LEU A 323 -16.88 -5.69 -39.84
C LEU A 323 -16.66 -5.39 -41.34
N GLY A 324 -15.52 -5.80 -41.91
CA GLY A 324 -15.20 -5.63 -43.33
C GLY A 324 -14.64 -4.25 -43.68
N TYR A 325 -14.30 -3.43 -42.70
CA TYR A 325 -13.66 -2.14 -42.96
C TYR A 325 -12.20 -2.33 -43.39
N GLN A 326 -11.77 -1.59 -44.42
CA GLN A 326 -10.40 -1.64 -44.91
C GLN A 326 -9.52 -0.66 -44.13
N VAL A 327 -8.74 -1.18 -43.20
CA VAL A 327 -7.70 -0.44 -42.47
C VAL A 327 -6.48 -0.34 -43.38
N HIS A 328 -6.22 0.83 -43.96
CA HIS A 328 -4.95 1.07 -44.65
C HIS A 328 -3.94 1.58 -43.62
N GLU A 329 -2.86 0.82 -43.41
CA GLU A 329 -1.80 1.10 -42.42
C GLU A 329 -0.83 2.22 -42.87
N GLU A 330 -1.17 2.98 -43.92
CA GLU A 330 -0.38 4.10 -44.41
C GLU A 330 -0.94 5.43 -43.92
N LEU A 331 -0.68 5.78 -42.64
CA LEU A 331 -0.73 7.14 -42.07
C LEU A 331 -0.05 7.14 -40.69
N SER A 332 1.11 6.49 -40.64
CA SER A 332 1.93 6.25 -39.46
C SER A 332 2.69 7.53 -39.02
N THR A 333 2.01 8.55 -38.49
CA THR A 333 2.68 9.65 -37.74
C THR A 333 1.78 10.31 -36.70
N ALA A 334 0.93 9.56 -36.01
CA ALA A 334 0.13 10.13 -34.93
C ALA A 334 0.36 9.42 -33.59
N THR A 335 1.63 9.35 -33.21
CA THR A 335 2.09 8.82 -31.92
C THR A 335 3.14 9.80 -31.40
N SER A 336 2.72 10.91 -30.80
CA SER A 336 2.71 11.04 -29.33
C SER A 336 1.72 12.08 -28.80
N ALA A 337 0.96 12.76 -29.68
CA ALA A 337 0.10 13.92 -29.33
C ALA A 337 -1.41 13.73 -29.62
N GLY A 338 -1.85 12.50 -29.88
CA GLY A 338 -3.20 12.18 -30.33
C GLY A 338 -3.25 11.98 -31.85
N GLY A 339 -4.05 11.00 -32.29
CA GLY A 339 -4.06 10.57 -33.69
C GLY A 339 -5.43 10.37 -34.29
N GLN A 340 -5.53 10.61 -35.59
CA GLN A 340 -6.74 10.41 -36.38
C GLN A 340 -6.51 9.23 -37.32
N LEU A 341 -7.21 8.13 -37.05
CA LEU A 341 -7.34 7.00 -37.97
C LEU A 341 -8.58 7.20 -38.82
N VAL A 342 -8.47 6.99 -40.13
CA VAL A 342 -9.62 7.06 -41.05
C VAL A 342 -9.77 5.72 -41.72
N VAL A 343 -10.95 5.11 -41.56
CA VAL A 343 -11.23 3.77 -42.06
C VAL A 343 -12.34 3.84 -43.10
N ARG A 344 -12.13 3.19 -44.24
CA ARG A 344 -13.09 3.17 -45.36
C ARG A 344 -14.04 1.99 -45.22
N ASN A 345 -15.32 2.24 -45.49
CA ASN A 345 -16.32 1.19 -45.62
C ASN A 345 -16.42 0.80 -47.12
N PRO A 346 -16.03 -0.42 -47.52
CA PRO A 346 -16.12 -0.84 -48.92
C PRO A 346 -17.56 -0.88 -49.45
N ALA A 347 -18.57 -0.94 -48.58
CA ALA A 347 -19.98 -0.89 -48.94
C ALA A 347 -20.51 0.55 -49.17
N SER A 348 -19.69 1.58 -48.97
CA SER A 348 -20.01 2.99 -49.26
C SER A 348 -18.77 3.75 -49.73
N THR A 349 -18.55 3.78 -51.05
CA THR A 349 -17.35 4.34 -51.70
C THR A 349 -17.07 5.82 -51.42
N GLY A 350 -18.07 6.61 -50.99
CA GLY A 350 -17.92 8.03 -50.66
C GLY A 350 -17.79 8.37 -49.17
N TYR A 351 -17.95 7.39 -48.27
CA TYR A 351 -18.05 7.60 -46.83
C TYR A 351 -17.11 6.67 -46.04
N GLY A 352 -16.67 7.15 -44.88
CA GLY A 352 -15.84 6.39 -43.95
C GLY A 352 -16.05 6.83 -42.51
N VAL A 353 -15.20 6.33 -41.62
CA VAL A 353 -15.24 6.64 -40.19
C VAL A 353 -13.90 7.19 -39.78
N ALA A 354 -13.90 8.38 -39.18
CA ALA A 354 -12.74 8.94 -38.52
C ALA A 354 -12.79 8.63 -37.03
N ILE A 355 -11.71 8.05 -36.52
CA ILE A 355 -11.48 7.72 -35.13
C ILE A 355 -10.35 8.63 -34.65
N THR A 356 -10.67 9.56 -33.78
CA THR A 356 -9.69 10.44 -33.13
C THR A 356 -9.46 9.94 -31.72
N ALA A 357 -8.20 9.70 -31.35
CA ALA A 357 -7.82 9.27 -30.02
C ALA A 357 -7.03 10.37 -29.29
N GLY A 358 -7.33 10.56 -28.00
CA GLY A 358 -6.47 11.33 -27.10
C GLY A 358 -5.15 10.60 -26.79
N ALA A 359 -4.24 11.27 -26.08
CA ALA A 359 -3.03 10.63 -25.56
C ALA A 359 -3.42 9.38 -24.75
N GLY A 360 -2.77 8.23 -25.02
CA GLY A 360 -3.05 6.96 -24.33
C GLY A 360 -4.29 6.18 -24.81
N MET A 361 -4.99 6.63 -25.87
CA MET A 361 -6.18 5.93 -26.43
C MET A 361 -7.31 5.68 -25.41
N GLU A 362 -7.37 6.44 -24.31
CA GLU A 362 -8.38 6.26 -23.25
C GLU A 362 -9.79 6.63 -23.71
N ARG A 363 -9.87 7.67 -24.56
CA ARG A 363 -11.10 8.16 -25.17
C ARG A 363 -10.94 8.20 -26.67
N LEU A 364 -11.89 7.57 -27.35
CA LEU A 364 -11.99 7.52 -28.80
C LEU A 364 -13.22 8.31 -29.21
N GLN A 365 -13.00 9.35 -30.02
CA GLN A 365 -14.07 10.04 -30.72
C GLN A 365 -14.24 9.39 -32.08
N MET A 366 -15.43 8.85 -32.33
CA MET A 366 -15.77 8.21 -33.59
C MET A 366 -16.84 9.03 -34.31
N ARG A 367 -16.60 9.38 -35.58
CA ARG A 367 -17.54 10.12 -36.41
C ARG A 367 -17.52 9.62 -37.86
N THR A 368 -18.67 9.67 -38.51
CA THR A 368 -18.74 9.47 -39.96
C THR A 368 -18.09 10.66 -40.68
N VAL A 369 -17.38 10.38 -41.77
CA VAL A 369 -16.71 11.37 -42.61
C VAL A 369 -16.99 11.08 -44.06
N ALA A 370 -16.94 12.13 -44.89
CA ALA A 370 -17.12 12.01 -46.33
C ALA A 370 -15.82 12.36 -47.05
N PHE A 371 -15.55 11.65 -48.15
CA PHE A 371 -14.34 11.81 -48.97
C PHE A 371 -14.54 12.71 -50.18
N ASP A 372 -15.79 12.98 -50.58
CA ASP A 372 -16.12 13.81 -51.72
C ASP A 372 -16.78 15.14 -51.29
N ALA A 373 -16.19 16.24 -51.78
CA ALA A 373 -16.69 17.61 -51.59
C ALA A 373 -17.94 17.92 -52.42
N ASN A 374 -18.15 17.21 -53.53
CA ASN A 374 -19.29 17.37 -54.44
C ASN A 374 -20.41 16.35 -54.18
N ARG A 375 -20.41 15.71 -53.00
CA ARG A 375 -21.41 14.68 -52.67
C ARG A 375 -22.81 15.25 -52.47
N ASP A 376 -23.80 14.40 -52.68
CA ASP A 376 -25.19 14.67 -52.27
C ASP A 376 -25.33 14.53 -50.74
N SER A 377 -25.72 15.62 -50.08
CA SER A 377 -25.95 15.67 -48.63
C SER A 377 -27.14 14.82 -48.17
N SER A 378 -28.00 14.37 -49.09
CA SER A 378 -29.06 13.40 -48.78
C SER A 378 -28.51 12.05 -48.31
N GLY A 379 -27.26 11.73 -48.66
CA GLY A 379 -26.56 10.50 -48.27
C GLY A 379 -25.91 10.54 -46.88
N ASP A 380 -25.82 11.71 -46.24
CA ASP A 380 -25.13 11.88 -44.96
C ASP A 380 -25.86 11.16 -43.81
N ILE A 381 -27.20 11.33 -43.74
CA ILE A 381 -28.03 10.70 -42.70
C ILE A 381 -28.04 9.17 -42.83
N PRO A 382 -28.26 8.57 -44.02
CA PRO A 382 -28.10 7.13 -44.21
C PRO A 382 -26.70 6.60 -43.85
N ALA A 383 -25.64 7.34 -44.16
CA ALA A 383 -24.28 6.94 -43.83
C ALA A 383 -24.01 6.96 -42.32
N GLU A 384 -24.51 7.95 -41.59
CA GLU A 384 -24.45 7.97 -40.12
C GLU A 384 -25.31 6.89 -39.48
N GLN A 385 -26.49 6.61 -40.05
CA GLN A 385 -27.36 5.55 -39.57
C GLN A 385 -26.69 4.18 -39.70
N ARG A 386 -26.03 3.91 -40.84
CA ARG A 386 -25.24 2.68 -41.04
C ARG A 386 -24.12 2.56 -40.01
N TRP A 387 -23.41 3.65 -39.75
CA TRP A 387 -22.38 3.66 -38.71
C TRP A 387 -22.93 3.38 -37.31
N CYS A 388 -24.17 3.80 -36.98
CA CYS A 388 -24.79 3.45 -35.70
C CYS A 388 -24.91 1.93 -35.54
N ASP A 389 -25.35 1.26 -36.60
CA ASP A 389 -25.58 -0.19 -36.61
C ASP A 389 -24.25 -0.93 -36.59
N ASP A 390 -23.28 -0.49 -37.40
CA ASP A 390 -21.91 -1.01 -37.41
C ASP A 390 -21.21 -0.80 -36.06
N PHE A 391 -21.44 0.32 -35.39
CA PHE A 391 -20.93 0.55 -34.03
C PHE A 391 -21.58 -0.39 -33.00
N GLY A 392 -22.87 -0.69 -33.16
CA GLY A 392 -23.56 -1.71 -32.36
C GLY A 392 -22.92 -3.09 -32.54
N ALA A 393 -22.61 -3.46 -33.78
CA ALA A 393 -21.91 -4.70 -34.12
C ALA A 393 -20.46 -4.70 -33.59
N LEU A 394 -19.74 -3.58 -33.69
CA LEU A 394 -18.39 -3.41 -33.13
C LEU A 394 -18.37 -3.60 -31.62
N LYS A 395 -19.33 -2.99 -30.91
CA LYS A 395 -19.51 -3.18 -29.47
C LYS A 395 -19.79 -4.65 -29.13
N GLY A 396 -20.60 -5.34 -29.94
CA GLY A 396 -20.85 -6.77 -29.81
C GLY A 396 -19.58 -7.62 -30.01
N ALA A 397 -18.81 -7.34 -31.05
CA ALA A 397 -17.55 -8.02 -31.35
C ALA A 397 -16.49 -7.82 -30.24
N LEU A 398 -16.32 -6.58 -29.78
CA LEU A 398 -15.42 -6.26 -28.67
C LEU A 398 -15.85 -6.97 -27.37
N LYS A 399 -17.16 -7.02 -27.09
CA LYS A 399 -17.71 -7.77 -25.94
C LYS A 399 -17.46 -9.27 -26.05
N ALA A 400 -17.57 -9.85 -27.25
CA ALA A 400 -17.25 -11.26 -27.47
C ALA A 400 -15.76 -11.58 -27.23
N GLN A 401 -14.88 -10.59 -27.41
CA GLN A 401 -13.45 -10.68 -27.07
C GLN A 401 -13.16 -10.35 -25.59
N GLY A 402 -14.20 -10.11 -24.77
CA GLY A 402 -14.08 -9.78 -23.35
C GLY A 402 -13.71 -8.31 -23.06
N SER A 403 -13.77 -7.44 -24.08
CA SER A 403 -13.57 -6.00 -23.92
C SER A 403 -14.90 -5.29 -23.64
N GLU A 404 -14.86 -4.24 -22.83
CA GLU A 404 -16.02 -3.41 -22.53
C GLU A 404 -15.93 -2.05 -23.25
N VAL A 405 -17.03 -1.63 -23.85
CA VAL A 405 -17.15 -0.31 -24.49
C VAL A 405 -18.14 0.54 -23.70
N ILE A 406 -17.62 1.58 -23.05
CA ILE A 406 -18.37 2.55 -22.28
C ILE A 406 -18.60 3.77 -23.17
N VAL A 407 -19.86 4.10 -23.44
CA VAL A 407 -20.22 5.29 -24.22
C VAL A 407 -20.35 6.47 -23.26
N GLU A 408 -19.42 7.43 -23.33
CA GLU A 408 -19.42 8.62 -22.47
C GLU A 408 -20.32 9.72 -23.03
N ARG A 409 -20.36 9.85 -24.37
CA ARG A 409 -21.19 10.84 -25.06
C ARG A 409 -21.66 10.30 -26.40
N ALA A 410 -22.90 10.58 -26.76
CA ALA A 410 -23.56 10.11 -27.96
C ALA A 410 -24.50 11.21 -28.47
N GLU A 411 -24.19 11.77 -29.65
CA GLU A 411 -25.00 12.82 -30.29
C GLU A 411 -26.05 12.21 -31.21
N GLY A 412 -27.11 12.92 -31.61
CA GLY A 412 -28.11 12.43 -32.56
C GLY A 412 -27.55 12.23 -33.99
N VAL A 413 -28.19 11.37 -34.79
CA VAL A 413 -27.91 11.29 -36.24
C VAL A 413 -28.32 12.62 -36.89
N GLY A 414 -27.49 13.16 -37.78
CA GLY A 414 -27.69 14.44 -38.45
C GLY A 414 -27.48 15.67 -37.55
N ALA A 415 -27.03 15.49 -36.30
CA ALA A 415 -26.83 16.60 -35.36
C ALA A 415 -25.69 17.53 -35.76
N PHE A 416 -24.71 17.03 -36.53
CA PHE A 416 -23.58 17.79 -37.05
C PHE A 416 -23.35 17.47 -38.53
N PRO A 417 -22.95 18.45 -39.36
CA PRO A 417 -22.56 18.19 -40.74
C PRO A 417 -21.32 17.29 -40.79
N LEU A 418 -21.26 16.36 -41.75
CA LEU A 418 -20.12 15.45 -41.87
C LEU A 418 -18.83 16.22 -42.18
N LYS A 419 -17.74 15.82 -41.49
CA LYS A 419 -16.41 16.37 -41.77
C LYS A 419 -15.94 15.87 -43.14
N LEU A 420 -15.63 16.82 -44.02
CA LEU A 420 -14.97 16.56 -45.30
C LEU A 420 -13.48 16.27 -45.08
N LEU A 421 -13.01 15.19 -45.68
CA LEU A 421 -11.59 14.86 -45.76
C LEU A 421 -11.16 14.88 -47.22
N SER A 422 -10.34 15.86 -47.60
CA SER A 422 -9.77 15.90 -48.96
C SER A 422 -8.88 14.68 -49.17
N THR A 423 -9.25 13.80 -50.09
CA THR A 423 -8.33 12.79 -50.63
C THR A 423 -7.25 13.47 -51.45
N SER A 424 -6.18 13.92 -50.78
CA SER A 424 -4.93 14.30 -51.46
C SER A 424 -4.14 13.04 -51.77
N THR A 425 -4.64 12.20 -52.67
CA THR A 425 -3.82 11.20 -53.37
C THR A 425 -4.52 10.86 -54.68
N GLU A 426 -4.15 11.59 -55.74
CA GLU A 426 -4.41 11.16 -57.12
C GLU A 426 -3.75 9.79 -57.31
N ILE A 427 -4.58 8.77 -57.50
CA ILE A 427 -4.14 7.51 -58.07
C ILE A 427 -4.07 7.76 -59.58
N GLU A 428 -2.86 7.98 -60.10
CA GLU A 428 -2.58 7.86 -61.52
C GLU A 428 -3.07 6.50 -62.02
N SER A 429 -4.14 6.53 -62.82
CA SER A 429 -4.53 5.39 -63.62
C SER A 429 -3.53 5.23 -64.77
N PRO A 430 -2.98 4.04 -65.05
CA PRO A 430 -2.11 3.84 -66.20
C PRO A 430 -2.96 3.81 -67.47
N ARG A 431 -3.15 4.97 -68.11
CA ARG A 431 -3.63 5.01 -69.49
C ARG A 431 -2.49 4.63 -70.41
N GLY A 432 -2.47 3.38 -70.82
CA GLY A 432 -1.70 2.94 -71.97
C GLY A 432 -2.14 3.69 -73.23
N THR A 433 -1.20 4.28 -73.95
CA THR A 433 -1.30 4.46 -75.40
C THR A 433 0.12 4.47 -75.97
N ILE A 434 0.49 3.36 -76.59
CA ILE A 434 1.68 3.23 -77.43
C ILE A 434 1.39 3.99 -78.72
N ALA A 435 2.23 4.96 -79.09
CA ALA A 435 2.29 5.53 -80.43
C ALA A 435 3.63 5.19 -81.09
N PRO A 436 3.65 4.86 -82.40
CA PRO A 436 4.79 4.23 -83.05
C PRO A 436 5.83 5.25 -83.52
N ARG A 437 7.09 4.91 -83.37
CA ARG A 437 8.25 5.67 -83.83
C ARG A 437 8.38 5.51 -85.35
N GLN A 438 7.97 6.52 -86.12
CA GLN A 438 8.30 6.61 -87.54
C GLN A 438 9.77 6.98 -87.73
N ALA A 439 10.42 6.23 -88.61
CA ALA A 439 11.77 6.43 -89.10
C ALA A 439 11.80 7.42 -90.27
N LEU A 440 12.87 8.22 -90.36
CA LEU A 440 13.51 8.74 -91.60
C LEU A 440 14.81 9.45 -91.15
N LYS A 441 16.01 8.88 -91.35
CA LYS A 441 16.90 8.99 -92.54
C LYS A 441 17.14 10.46 -92.91
N LYS A 442 18.35 11.00 -92.84
CA LYS A 442 19.55 10.63 -93.62
C LYS A 442 20.83 11.09 -92.91
#